data_AF-A0A6I1ZD40-F1
#
_entry.id   AF-A0A6I1ZD40-F1
#
_cell.length_a   1.000
_cell.length_b   1.000
_cell.length_c   1.000
_cell.angle_alpha   90.00
_cell.angle_beta   90.00
_cell.angle_gamma   90.00
#
_symmetry.space_group_name_H-M   'P 1'
#
loop_
_entity.id
_entity.type
_entity.pdbx_description
1 polymer ?
#
loop_
_entity_poly.entity_id
_entity_poly.type
_entity_poly.pdbx_seq_one_letter_code
_entity_poly.pdbx_strand_id
1 'polypeptide(L)'
;GFGGVVLIFVGYGFGKSENLLLGMALVMGAVLAATWPSVYLKRRAARANPIVLTAVATGIGGLATLLGSFALESPSRMVWSPLNIGIIFFLAIFGTVLAWVAFFYLLQHMEVVRE
;
A
#
# COMPACT_ATOMS: atom_id res chain seq x y z
N GLY A 1 -6.94 16.45 -8.52
CA GLY A 1 -5.83 16.15 -9.44
C GLY A 1 -4.50 16.52 -8.82
N PHE A 2 -3.38 16.27 -9.49
CA PHE A 2 -2.02 16.49 -8.98
C PHE A 2 -1.79 17.89 -8.37
N GLY A 3 -2.31 18.94 -9.01
CA GLY A 3 -2.21 20.32 -8.49
C GLY A 3 -2.83 20.53 -7.11
N GLY A 4 -3.91 19.81 -6.77
CA GLY A 4 -4.50 19.86 -5.43
C GLY A 4 -3.61 19.23 -4.36
N VAL A 5 -2.88 18.16 -4.72
CA VAL A 5 -1.89 17.54 -3.83
C VAL A 5 -0.76 18.54 -3.57
N VAL A 6 -0.20 19.14 -4.62
CA VAL A 6 0.87 20.16 -4.47
C VAL A 6 0.41 21.33 -3.60
N LEU A 7 -0.82 21.82 -3.81
CA LEU A 7 -1.37 22.94 -3.05
C LEU A 7 -1.53 22.63 -1.55
N ILE A 8 -1.97 21.42 -1.19
CA ILE A 8 -2.05 20.99 0.21
C ILE A 8 -0.66 20.93 0.82
N PHE A 9 0.30 20.31 0.13
CA PHE A 9 1.64 20.05 0.68
C PHE A 9 2.56 21.27 0.71
N VAL A 10 2.33 22.29 -0.12
CA VAL A 10 3.07 23.56 -0.11
C VAL A 10 3.03 24.24 1.27
N GLY A 11 1.91 24.14 1.99
CA GLY A 11 1.75 24.75 3.31
C GLY A 11 2.42 24.00 4.46
N TYR A 12 2.75 22.72 4.27
CA TYR A 12 3.42 21.89 5.30
C TYR A 12 4.94 22.03 5.29
N GLY A 13 5.52 22.62 4.23
CA GLY A 13 6.96 22.77 4.05
C GLY A 13 7.67 21.45 3.75
N PHE A 14 8.91 21.55 3.25
CA PHE A 14 9.79 20.40 3.09
C PHE A 14 10.50 20.15 4.42
N GLY A 15 10.25 19.00 5.05
CA GLY A 15 10.93 18.62 6.29
C GLY A 15 12.46 18.63 6.11
N LYS A 16 13.19 19.13 7.11
CA LYS A 16 14.65 19.08 7.13
C LYS A 16 15.09 17.74 7.72
N SER A 17 15.76 16.93 6.91
CA SER A 17 16.37 15.66 7.31
C SER A 17 17.72 15.54 6.62
N GLU A 18 18.72 15.01 7.33
CA GLU A 18 20.06 14.75 6.78
C GLU A 18 20.01 13.79 5.58
N ASN A 19 19.02 12.88 5.56
CA ASN A 19 18.86 11.86 4.53
C ASN A 19 17.67 12.13 3.59
N LEU A 20 17.29 13.40 3.41
CA LEU A 20 16.10 13.79 2.64
C LEU A 20 16.11 13.19 1.22
N LEU A 21 17.22 13.32 0.49
CA LEU A 21 17.33 12.83 -0.89
C LEU A 21 17.18 11.31 -0.98
N LEU A 22 17.80 10.57 -0.05
CA LEU A 22 17.69 9.12 0.00
C LEU A 22 16.25 8.69 0.30
N GLY A 23 15.59 9.35 1.26
CA GLY A 23 14.18 9.10 1.57
C GLY A 23 13.28 9.34 0.35
N MET A 24 13.49 10.44 -0.37
CA MET A 24 12.74 10.74 -1.61
C MET A 24 12.97 9.69 -2.69
N ALA A 25 14.22 9.26 -2.90
CA ALA A 25 14.55 8.23 -3.89
C ALA A 25 13.91 6.88 -3.55
N LEU A 26 13.93 6.47 -2.27
CA LEU A 26 13.30 5.24 -1.79
C LEU A 26 11.78 5.28 -1.96
N VAL A 27 11.13 6.40 -1.64
CA VAL A 27 9.68 6.58 -1.86
C VAL A 27 9.35 6.47 -3.35
N MET A 28 10.13 7.11 -4.22
CA MET A 28 9.94 7.00 -5.67
C MET A 28 10.10 5.56 -6.16
N GLY A 29 11.13 4.85 -5.67
CA GLY A 29 11.32 3.43 -5.96
C GLY A 29 10.13 2.58 -5.52
N ALA A 30 9.59 2.83 -4.32
CA ALA A 30 8.41 2.14 -3.81
C ALA A 30 7.17 2.39 -4.69
N VAL A 31 6.95 3.63 -5.15
CA VAL A 31 5.84 3.97 -6.06
C VAL A 31 5.96 3.20 -7.38
N LEU A 32 7.16 3.15 -7.97
CA LEU A 32 7.38 2.40 -9.22
C LEU A 32 7.14 0.91 -9.03
N ALA A 33 7.65 0.33 -7.94
CA ALA A 33 7.45 -1.07 -7.58
C ALA A 33 5.97 -1.40 -7.35
N ALA A 34 5.21 -0.51 -6.69
CA ALA A 34 3.79 -0.70 -6.42
C ALA A 34 2.90 -0.53 -7.66
N THR A 35 3.31 0.31 -8.61
CA THR A 35 2.53 0.61 -9.82
C THR A 35 2.62 -0.51 -10.86
N TRP A 36 3.78 -1.16 -10.97
CA TRP A 36 4.03 -2.18 -11.99
C TRP A 36 3.02 -3.35 -11.99
N PRO A 37 2.71 -4.01 -10.84
CA PRO A 37 1.74 -5.10 -10.79
C PRO A 37 0.34 -4.68 -11.28
N SER A 38 -0.11 -3.49 -10.91
CA SER A 38 -1.43 -2.96 -11.29
C SER A 38 -1.52 -2.73 -12.80
N VAL A 39 -0.46 -2.18 -13.41
CA VAL A 39 -0.40 -2.01 -14.87
C VAL A 39 -0.34 -3.36 -15.59
N TYR A 40 0.46 -4.30 -15.08
CA TYR A 40 0.57 -5.64 -15.64
C TYR A 40 -0.78 -6.38 -15.61
N LEU A 41 -1.47 -6.34 -14.47
CA LEU A 41 -2.78 -6.97 -14.28
C LEU A 41 -3.87 -6.32 -15.13
N LYS A 42 -3.76 -5.01 -15.41
CA LYS A 42 -4.67 -4.34 -16.33
C LYS A 42 -4.42 -4.73 -17.79
N ARG A 43 -3.15 -4.86 -18.19
CA ARG A 43 -2.75 -5.21 -19.56
C ARG A 43 -3.02 -6.66 -19.92
N ARG A 44 -2.83 -7.58 -18.96
CA ARG A 44 -3.26 -8.97 -19.12
C ARG A 44 -4.69 -9.03 -18.61
N ALA A 45 -5.67 -9.11 -19.52
CA ALA A 45 -7.11 -9.19 -19.23
C ALA A 45 -7.52 -10.48 -18.49
N ALA A 46 -6.73 -10.90 -17.50
CA ALA A 46 -6.96 -12.02 -16.63
C ALA A 46 -8.17 -11.66 -15.75
N ARG A 47 -9.28 -12.37 -15.99
CA ARG A 47 -10.44 -12.41 -15.08
C ARG A 47 -10.09 -13.23 -13.83
N ALA A 48 -9.00 -12.90 -13.17
CA ALA A 48 -8.62 -13.52 -11.91
C ALA A 48 -9.58 -13.00 -10.83
N ASN A 49 -10.09 -13.89 -9.98
CA ASN A 49 -11.04 -13.50 -8.93
C ASN A 49 -10.39 -12.45 -8.00
N PRO A 50 -10.95 -11.23 -7.87
CA PRO A 50 -10.40 -10.16 -7.02
C PRO A 50 -10.16 -10.56 -5.56
N ILE A 51 -10.99 -11.47 -5.03
CA ILE A 51 -10.84 -11.99 -3.67
C ILE A 51 -9.59 -12.85 -3.56
N VAL A 52 -9.36 -13.74 -4.51
CA VAL A 52 -8.18 -14.63 -4.53
C VAL A 52 -6.91 -13.82 -4.75
N LEU A 53 -6.94 -12.86 -5.68
CA LEU A 53 -5.83 -11.92 -5.91
C LEU A 53 -5.46 -11.17 -4.64
N THR A 54 -6.46 -10.62 -3.94
CA THR A 54 -6.25 -9.92 -2.68
C THR A 54 -5.66 -10.86 -1.65
N ALA A 55 -6.28 -12.02 -1.40
CA ALA A 55 -5.83 -12.97 -0.38
C ALA A 55 -4.37 -13.39 -0.57
N VAL A 56 -3.97 -13.70 -1.81
CA VAL A 56 -2.59 -14.07 -2.13
C VAL A 56 -1.64 -12.87 -1.96
N ALA A 57 -1.99 -11.71 -2.52
CA ALA A 57 -1.13 -10.52 -2.46
C ALA A 57 -0.94 -10.02 -1.02
N THR A 58 -2.02 -9.89 -0.25
CA THR A 58 -1.96 -9.46 1.15
C THR A 58 -1.34 -10.53 2.04
N GLY A 59 -1.53 -11.82 1.74
CA GLY A 59 -0.87 -12.91 2.45
C GLY A 59 0.65 -12.88 2.30
N ILE A 60 1.14 -12.75 1.06
CA ILE A 60 2.57 -12.63 0.77
C ILE A 60 3.14 -11.34 1.38
N GLY A 61 2.46 -10.20 1.18
CA GLY A 61 2.90 -8.91 1.73
C GLY A 61 2.92 -8.90 3.26
N GLY A 62 1.91 -9.48 3.90
CA GLY A 62 1.84 -9.64 5.35
C GLY A 62 2.95 -10.52 5.89
N LEU A 63 3.23 -11.65 5.24
CA LEU A 63 4.34 -12.53 5.63
C LEU A 63 5.69 -11.84 5.46
N ALA A 64 5.91 -11.16 4.34
CA ALA A 64 7.14 -10.42 4.09
C ALA A 64 7.35 -9.30 5.13
N THR A 65 6.28 -8.57 5.48
CA THR A 65 6.33 -7.50 6.49
C THR A 65 6.57 -8.08 7.89
N LEU A 66 5.96 -9.21 8.22
CA LEU A 66 6.17 -9.91 9.49
C LEU A 66 7.64 -10.33 9.63
N LEU A 67 8.22 -10.95 8.59
CA LEU A 67 9.64 -11.31 8.58
C LEU A 67 10.55 -10.07 8.67
N GLY A 68 10.19 -9.00 7.96
CA GLY A 68 10.89 -7.71 8.03
C GLY A 68 10.86 -7.10 9.44
N SER A 69 9.74 -7.18 10.14
CA SER A 69 9.61 -6.71 11.53
C SER A 69 10.56 -7.48 12.45
N PHE A 70 10.64 -8.81 12.35
CA PHE A 70 11.61 -9.58 13.13
C PHE A 70 13.08 -9.26 12.81
N ALA A 71 13.39 -8.87 11.57
CA ALA A 71 14.75 -8.58 11.14
C ALA A 71 15.21 -7.13 11.45
N LEU A 72 14.29 -6.17 11.42
CA LEU A 72 14.61 -4.73 11.44
C LEU A 72 14.12 -4.01 12.70
N GLU A 73 13.13 -4.55 13.40
CA GLU A 73 12.51 -3.90 14.56
C GLU A 73 12.87 -4.60 15.88
N SER A 74 12.93 -3.82 16.96
CA SER A 74 13.14 -4.37 18.31
C SER A 74 11.80 -4.84 18.90
N PRO A 75 11.66 -6.11 19.32
CA PRO A 75 10.40 -6.64 19.87
C PRO A 75 9.85 -5.86 21.09
N SER A 76 10.74 -5.18 21.82
CA SER A 76 10.42 -4.40 23.02
C SER A 76 9.54 -3.16 22.76
N ARG A 77 9.37 -2.73 21.51
CA ARG A 77 8.51 -1.58 21.16
C ARG A 77 7.06 -1.95 20.86
N MET A 78 6.75 -3.23 20.67
CA MET A 78 5.41 -3.68 20.28
C MET A 78 4.54 -3.91 21.52
N VAL A 79 3.53 -3.06 21.72
CA VAL A 79 2.57 -3.19 22.83
C VAL A 79 1.41 -4.08 22.40
N TRP A 80 1.42 -5.34 22.81
CA TRP A 80 0.36 -6.31 22.54
C TRP A 80 -0.80 -6.17 23.53
N SER A 81 -1.59 -5.11 23.38
CA SER A 81 -2.84 -4.93 24.15
C SER A 81 -4.05 -5.42 23.34
N PRO A 82 -5.16 -5.83 23.99
CA PRO A 82 -6.40 -6.19 23.29
C PRO A 82 -6.92 -5.06 22.38
N LEU A 83 -6.75 -3.80 22.81
CA LEU A 83 -7.10 -2.63 22.00
C LEU A 83 -6.26 -2.56 20.72
N ASN A 84 -4.93 -2.70 20.83
CA ASN A 84 -4.04 -2.64 19.68
C ASN A 84 -4.29 -3.80 18.70
N ILE A 85 -4.56 -4.99 19.22
CA ILE A 85 -4.96 -6.15 18.40
C ILE A 85 -6.28 -5.85 17.66
N GLY A 86 -7.26 -5.26 18.34
CA GLY A 86 -8.51 -4.83 17.72
C GLY A 86 -8.32 -3.81 16.60
N ILE A 87 -7.43 -2.83 16.79
CA ILE A 87 -7.07 -1.82 15.78
C ILE A 87 -6.40 -2.49 14.57
N ILE A 88 -5.44 -3.39 14.80
CA ILE A 88 -4.76 -4.13 13.72
C ILE A 88 -5.78 -4.93 12.93
N PHE A 89 -6.70 -5.64 13.61
CA PHE A 89 -7.74 -6.43 12.95
C PHE A 89 -8.69 -5.57 12.12
N PHE A 90 -9.13 -4.43 12.66
CA PHE A 90 -9.95 -3.47 11.95
C PHE A 90 -9.24 -2.94 10.69
N LEU A 91 -7.98 -2.52 10.79
CA LEU A 91 -7.19 -2.03 9.66
C LEU A 91 -6.91 -3.12 8.63
N ALA A 92 -6.66 -4.36 9.06
CA ALA A 92 -6.44 -5.49 8.17
C ALA A 92 -7.69 -5.77 7.31
N ILE A 93 -8.89 -5.74 7.91
CA ILE A 93 -10.12 -6.00 7.15
C ILE A 93 -10.53 -4.78 6.32
N PHE A 94 -10.78 -3.65 6.98
CA PHE A 94 -11.38 -2.48 6.33
C PHE A 94 -10.36 -1.63 5.59
N GLY A 95 -9.17 -1.45 6.17
CA GLY A 95 -8.10 -0.65 5.56
C GLY A 95 -7.33 -1.40 4.47
N THR A 96 -7.37 -2.74 4.47
CA THR A 96 -6.57 -3.56 3.55
C THR A 96 -7.43 -4.46 2.69
N VAL A 97 -8.02 -5.53 3.23
CA VAL A 97 -8.70 -6.56 2.42
C VAL A 97 -9.84 -5.97 1.59
N LEU A 98 -10.76 -5.21 2.19
CA LEU A 98 -11.88 -4.62 1.46
C LEU A 98 -11.42 -3.58 0.43
N ALA A 99 -10.43 -2.75 0.79
CA ALA A 99 -9.86 -1.75 -0.11
C ALA A 99 -9.24 -2.40 -1.35
N TRP A 100 -8.46 -3.47 -1.18
CA TRP A 100 -7.81 -4.17 -2.29
C TRP A 100 -8.77 -5.00 -3.13
N VAL A 101 -9.78 -5.64 -2.54
CA VAL A 101 -10.83 -6.34 -3.30
C VAL A 101 -11.57 -5.35 -4.18
N ALA A 102 -11.99 -4.20 -3.61
CA ALA A 102 -12.64 -3.14 -4.37
C ALA A 102 -11.71 -2.60 -5.47
N PHE A 103 -10.44 -2.36 -5.15
CA PHE A 103 -9.45 -1.90 -6.12
C PHE A 103 -9.31 -2.87 -7.29
N PHE A 104 -9.07 -4.17 -7.05
CA PHE A 104 -8.91 -5.14 -8.13
C PHE A 104 -10.20 -5.38 -8.91
N TYR A 105 -11.36 -5.30 -8.24
CA TYR A 105 -12.65 -5.32 -8.92
C TYR A 105 -12.79 -4.14 -9.87
N LEU A 106 -12.56 -2.91 -9.42
CA LEU A 106 -12.64 -1.70 -10.24
C LEU A 106 -11.59 -1.71 -11.35
N LEU A 107 -10.38 -2.18 -11.05
CA LEU A 107 -9.31 -2.30 -12.03
C LEU A 107 -9.69 -3.20 -13.19
N GLN A 108 -10.51 -4.24 -12.97
CA GLN A 108 -11.01 -5.10 -14.04
C GLN A 108 -12.18 -4.47 -14.82
N HIS A 109 -13.02 -3.67 -14.18
CA HIS A 109 -14.30 -3.21 -14.74
C HIS A 109 -14.32 -1.76 -15.23
N MET A 110 -13.34 -0.94 -14.86
CA MET A 110 -13.28 0.48 -15.24
C MET A 110 -12.24 0.74 -16.33
N GLU A 111 -12.57 1.64 -17.26
CA GLU A 111 -11.60 2.18 -18.23
C GLU A 111 -10.49 2.95 -17.50
N VAL A 112 -9.24 2.82 -17.99
CA VAL A 112 -8.05 3.43 -17.36
C VAL A 112 -8.07 4.95 -17.52
N VAL A 113 -8.69 5.43 -18.59
CA VAL A 113 -8.93 6.84 -18.91
C VAL A 113 -10.29 6.85 -19.61
N ARG A 114 -11.22 7.71 -19.17
CA ARG A 114 -12.41 8.03 -19.97
C ARG A 114 -11.92 8.87 -21.15
N GLU A 115 -12.11 8.39 -22.38
CA GLU A 115 -12.04 9.24 -23.58
C GLU A 115 -13.21 10.25 -23.60
#